data_AF-A0A916I1D3-F1
#
_entry.id   AF-A0A916I1D3-F1
#
_cell.length_a   1.000
_cell.length_b   1.000
_cell.length_c   1.000
_cell.angle_alpha   90.00
_cell.angle_beta   90.00
_cell.angle_gamma   90.00
#
_symmetry.space_group_name_H-M   'P 1'
#
loop_
_entity.id
_entity.type
_entity.pdbx_description
1 polymer ?
#
loop_
_entity_poly.entity_id
_entity_poly.type
_entity_poly.pdbx_seq_one_letter_code
_entity_poly.pdbx_strand_id
1 'polypeptide(L)'
;MPLFSTAVVLLACLFTSEPPHEELAQAIQSPAPIPIPPEYFPRGSIVQVSTDAQGNDILNDAANEPSIAVDPTAPNRMVITWRQFDNIASNFREAGYAWTNDGGRTWHPGELDSGTFRSDPVIRAGPDGVFYWNSLTVDGGTYECDIFRSADGGQSWSAPSFAYGGDKQWMAIDHTAGPGRGFQYHNWSIFGNQYTPNQWNRSIDDGMTWSFPQILPAEPIWGTSAVGPSGEYYVFGRAFSLIKSTDAQNGAATPTFTNMTPTPLSMGGVTAIGTPPNPGGLIGQAQVVVDTGNGPRRGWVYVLASVNPPGNTDAADITFRRSEDGGVTWGPLVRINPDPPAPFSFQWFGTISIAPTGRLDVVYNDTSHTNNERLSRTVYTSSADGGTTWSAPLVLTPTWDSLIGWPNQNKIGDYYDMESDALGCNVAISTTLTGGQDVYYIRIGPRDCNRNGIDDATDILAPGADCNANGIPDSCEIAAGAASDSDNDGILDACDCDADVNCDGAVNGFDIEVMEQAVNGDTSNYCQPDTDFNHDGAVNGFDVESVEQAVNGAPC
;
A
#
# COMPACT_ATOMS: atom_id res chain seq x y z
N MET A 1 26.45 -19.45 -54.27
CA MET A 1 25.16 -18.83 -54.66
C MET A 1 24.31 -18.72 -53.40
N PRO A 2 24.22 -17.52 -52.79
CA PRO A 2 23.37 -17.22 -51.63
C PRO A 2 22.06 -16.53 -52.07
N LEU A 3 21.04 -16.48 -51.19
CA LEU A 3 20.25 -15.29 -50.83
C LEU A 3 19.08 -15.60 -49.88
N PHE A 4 18.82 -14.61 -49.02
CA PHE A 4 17.94 -14.46 -47.86
C PHE A 4 16.42 -14.53 -48.15
N SER A 5 15.59 -14.84 -47.15
CA SER A 5 14.76 -13.82 -46.43
C SER A 5 13.70 -14.41 -45.50
N THR A 6 13.63 -13.79 -44.33
CA THR A 6 12.67 -13.80 -43.21
C THR A 6 11.23 -13.49 -43.63
N ALA A 7 10.25 -14.03 -42.90
CA ALA A 7 8.96 -13.38 -42.62
C ALA A 7 8.30 -13.99 -41.36
N VAL A 8 8.43 -13.28 -40.25
CA VAL A 8 7.59 -13.40 -39.04
C VAL A 8 6.27 -12.71 -39.35
N VAL A 9 5.14 -13.38 -39.13
CA VAL A 9 3.81 -12.76 -39.25
C VAL A 9 3.47 -12.14 -37.89
N LEU A 10 3.56 -10.80 -37.83
CA LEU A 10 2.83 -9.97 -36.87
C LEU A 10 1.33 -10.24 -37.06
N LEU A 11 0.61 -10.64 -36.01
CA LEU A 11 -0.84 -10.48 -35.98
C LEU A 11 -1.16 -9.19 -35.23
N ALA A 12 -1.41 -8.15 -36.01
CA ALA A 12 -1.89 -6.86 -35.56
C ALA A 12 -3.28 -6.99 -34.91
N CYS A 13 -3.49 -6.23 -33.83
CA CYS A 13 -4.80 -5.90 -33.30
C CYS A 13 -5.71 -5.40 -34.43
N LEU A 14 -6.75 -6.18 -34.75
CA LEU A 14 -7.84 -5.74 -35.61
C LEU A 14 -9.05 -5.45 -34.73
N PHE A 15 -9.37 -4.17 -34.69
CA PHE A 15 -10.63 -3.59 -34.24
C PHE A 15 -11.82 -4.41 -34.78
N THR A 16 -12.61 -4.97 -33.90
CA THR A 16 -14.01 -5.31 -34.19
C THR A 16 -14.86 -4.28 -33.47
N SER A 17 -15.64 -3.51 -34.25
CA SER A 17 -16.58 -2.49 -33.78
C SER A 17 -17.49 -3.02 -32.68
N GLU A 18 -17.35 -2.47 -31.48
CA GLU A 18 -18.23 -2.71 -30.34
C GLU A 18 -19.58 -1.98 -30.50
N PRO A 19 -20.67 -2.49 -29.93
CA PRO A 19 -21.94 -1.77 -29.90
C PRO A 19 -21.79 -0.46 -29.11
N PRO A 20 -22.54 0.60 -29.46
CA PRO A 20 -22.38 1.92 -28.84
C PRO A 20 -22.74 1.88 -27.35
N HIS A 21 -21.90 2.53 -26.53
CA HIS A 21 -21.99 2.78 -25.08
C HIS A 21 -23.32 3.41 -24.58
N GLU A 22 -24.31 3.67 -25.45
CA GLU A 22 -25.56 4.33 -25.06
C GLU A 22 -26.54 3.45 -24.28
N GLU A 23 -26.42 2.10 -24.33
CA GLU A 23 -27.38 1.23 -23.62
C GLU A 23 -27.09 1.01 -22.12
N LEU A 24 -25.93 1.41 -21.61
CA LEU A 24 -25.59 1.32 -20.17
C LEU A 24 -25.70 2.66 -19.43
N ALA A 25 -25.94 3.77 -20.14
CA ALA A 25 -26.11 5.10 -19.57
C ALA A 25 -27.57 5.41 -19.15
N GLN A 26 -28.43 4.39 -18.98
CA GLN A 26 -29.77 4.60 -18.43
C GLN A 26 -29.68 4.87 -16.93
N ALA A 27 -29.58 6.16 -16.59
CA ALA A 27 -30.01 6.78 -15.34
C ALA A 27 -29.96 5.87 -14.11
N ILE A 28 -28.75 5.53 -13.66
CA ILE A 28 -28.58 5.14 -12.26
C ILE A 28 -28.78 6.43 -11.47
N GLN A 29 -30.02 6.67 -11.03
CA GLN A 29 -30.19 7.42 -9.77
C GLN A 29 -29.31 6.67 -8.78
N SER A 30 -28.26 7.34 -8.27
CA SER A 30 -27.31 6.77 -7.31
C SER A 30 -28.12 5.95 -6.31
N PRO A 31 -27.94 4.61 -6.23
CA PRO A 31 -28.53 3.88 -5.13
C PRO A 31 -28.03 4.56 -3.86
N ALA A 32 -28.95 4.80 -2.91
CA ALA A 32 -28.56 5.32 -1.61
C ALA A 32 -27.41 4.45 -1.08
N PRO A 33 -26.37 5.03 -0.43
CA PRO A 33 -25.27 4.28 0.14
C PRO A 33 -25.82 3.05 0.86
N ILE A 34 -25.41 1.85 0.46
CA ILE A 34 -25.85 0.64 1.15
C ILE A 34 -25.22 0.72 2.55
N PRO A 35 -26.02 0.84 3.63
CA PRO A 35 -25.48 0.89 4.97
C PRO A 35 -24.73 -0.41 5.21
N ILE A 36 -23.42 -0.32 5.48
CA ILE A 36 -22.60 -1.49 5.80
C ILE A 36 -23.15 -2.08 7.12
N PRO A 37 -23.64 -3.33 7.13
CA PRO A 37 -24.25 -3.90 8.31
C PRO A 37 -23.26 -3.98 9.50
N PRO A 38 -23.68 -3.68 10.74
CA PRO A 38 -22.83 -3.75 11.94
C PRO A 38 -22.21 -5.14 12.21
N GLU A 39 -22.75 -6.19 11.58
CA GLU A 39 -22.32 -7.59 11.75
C GLU A 39 -20.99 -7.94 11.06
N TYR A 40 -20.42 -7.04 10.24
CA TYR A 40 -19.08 -7.20 9.63
C TYR A 40 -17.94 -6.66 10.52
N PHE A 41 -18.26 -6.13 11.71
CA PHE A 41 -17.34 -5.41 12.60
C PHE A 41 -16.74 -6.17 13.81
N PRO A 42 -16.27 -7.44 13.73
CA PRO A 42 -15.40 -7.90 14.82
C PRO A 42 -13.99 -7.33 14.74
N ARG A 43 -13.48 -6.93 13.55
CA ARG A 43 -12.05 -6.59 13.36
C ARG A 43 -11.68 -5.62 12.22
N GLY A 44 -12.59 -4.85 11.60
CA GLY A 44 -12.16 -3.92 10.54
C GLY A 44 -13.09 -2.77 10.16
N SER A 45 -12.50 -1.69 9.64
CA SER A 45 -13.15 -0.50 9.07
C SER A 45 -12.84 -0.42 7.58
N ILE A 46 -13.86 -0.31 6.73
CA ILE A 46 -13.72 -0.04 5.29
C ILE A 46 -13.88 1.47 5.11
N VAL A 47 -12.90 2.13 4.50
CA VAL A 47 -12.90 3.57 4.26
C VAL A 47 -12.57 3.81 2.80
N GLN A 48 -13.42 4.54 2.07
CA GLN A 48 -13.07 5.03 0.74
C GLN A 48 -11.98 6.10 0.88
N VAL A 49 -10.92 5.99 0.09
CA VAL A 49 -9.79 6.94 0.13
C VAL A 49 -9.66 7.76 -1.16
N SER A 50 -10.23 7.27 -2.27
CA SER A 50 -10.43 8.06 -3.50
C SER A 50 -11.66 8.94 -3.35
N THR A 51 -11.54 10.02 -2.58
CA THR A 51 -12.62 10.99 -2.33
C THR A 51 -12.20 12.39 -2.71
N ASP A 52 -13.17 13.30 -2.80
CA ASP A 52 -12.86 14.73 -2.83
C ASP A 52 -12.24 15.21 -1.50
N ALA A 53 -11.78 16.46 -1.45
CA ALA A 53 -11.17 17.06 -0.26
C ALA A 53 -12.13 17.18 0.95
N GLN A 54 -13.42 16.91 0.77
CA GLN A 54 -14.43 16.87 1.84
C GLN A 54 -14.78 15.44 2.27
N GLY A 55 -14.14 14.42 1.67
CA GLY A 55 -14.41 13.01 1.97
C GLY A 55 -15.64 12.45 1.25
N ASN A 56 -16.17 13.13 0.24
CA ASN A 56 -17.27 12.61 -0.56
C ASN A 56 -16.76 11.76 -1.73
N ASP A 57 -17.54 10.76 -2.10
CA ASP A 57 -17.42 10.01 -3.34
C ASP A 57 -17.37 10.97 -4.55
N ILE A 58 -16.40 10.76 -5.43
CA ILE A 58 -16.28 11.54 -6.67
C ILE A 58 -17.18 10.87 -7.71
N LEU A 59 -18.07 11.63 -8.35
CA LEU A 59 -19.05 11.03 -9.25
C LEU A 59 -18.51 10.95 -10.69
N ASN A 60 -18.63 9.78 -11.30
CA ASN A 60 -18.20 9.46 -12.67
C ASN A 60 -16.67 9.46 -12.89
N ASP A 61 -15.89 9.40 -11.82
CA ASP A 61 -14.46 9.10 -11.90
C ASP A 61 -14.24 7.58 -11.81
N ALA A 62 -12.97 7.18 -11.84
CA ALA A 62 -12.57 5.82 -11.50
C ALA A 62 -11.18 5.81 -10.86
N ALA A 63 -10.97 4.89 -9.92
CA ALA A 63 -9.71 4.69 -9.23
C ALA A 63 -9.37 3.18 -9.13
N ASN A 64 -8.19 2.78 -9.61
CA ASN A 64 -7.78 1.37 -9.61
C ASN A 64 -6.28 1.15 -9.42
N GLU A 65 -5.91 -0.13 -9.25
CA GLU A 65 -4.53 -0.58 -9.07
C GLU A 65 -3.85 0.10 -7.87
N PRO A 66 -4.44 0.02 -6.67
CA PRO A 66 -3.87 0.69 -5.51
C PRO A 66 -2.64 -0.04 -4.98
N SER A 67 -1.70 0.72 -4.43
CA SER A 67 -0.58 0.24 -3.62
C SER A 67 -0.53 0.97 -2.28
N ILE A 68 -0.06 0.31 -1.22
CA ILE A 68 0.00 0.87 0.14
C ILE A 68 1.40 0.74 0.73
N ALA A 69 1.78 1.72 1.55
CA ALA A 69 2.99 1.68 2.37
C ALA A 69 2.69 2.15 3.78
N VAL A 70 3.29 1.49 4.78
CA VAL A 70 3.23 1.89 6.19
C VAL A 70 4.62 2.32 6.63
N ASP A 71 4.72 3.49 7.25
CA ASP A 71 5.98 3.95 7.83
C ASP A 71 6.45 2.99 8.94
N PRO A 72 7.66 2.41 8.83
CA PRO A 72 8.15 1.48 9.84
C PRO A 72 8.53 2.13 11.18
N THR A 73 8.69 3.45 11.22
CA THR A 73 9.09 4.25 12.39
C THR A 73 7.89 4.89 13.09
N ALA A 74 6.80 5.16 12.36
CA ALA A 74 5.55 5.69 12.90
C ALA A 74 4.34 5.10 12.14
N PRO A 75 3.90 3.87 12.47
CA PRO A 75 2.87 3.12 11.73
C PRO A 75 1.51 3.78 11.53
N ASN A 76 1.20 4.83 12.29
CA ASN A 76 0.01 5.63 12.03
C ASN A 76 0.15 6.47 10.75
N ARG A 77 1.38 6.68 10.24
CA ARG A 77 1.67 7.27 8.93
C ARG A 77 1.60 6.22 7.83
N MET A 78 0.66 6.39 6.91
CA MET A 78 0.51 5.50 5.75
C MET A 78 0.15 6.30 4.51
N VAL A 79 0.46 5.73 3.35
CA VAL A 79 0.10 6.28 2.04
C VAL A 79 -0.51 5.18 1.19
N ILE A 80 -1.62 5.49 0.52
CA ILE A 80 -2.18 4.69 -0.57
C ILE A 80 -2.09 5.52 -1.86
N THR A 81 -1.61 4.90 -2.93
CA THR A 81 -1.51 5.51 -4.26
C THR A 81 -2.25 4.67 -5.29
N TRP A 82 -2.86 5.27 -6.30
CA TRP A 82 -3.65 4.56 -7.33
C TRP A 82 -3.63 5.28 -8.69
N ARG A 83 -4.13 4.60 -9.71
CA ARG A 83 -4.42 5.21 -11.01
C ARG A 83 -5.74 5.98 -10.92
N GLN A 84 -5.68 7.31 -11.03
CA GLN A 84 -6.86 8.17 -11.02
C GLN A 84 -7.37 8.41 -12.44
N PHE A 85 -8.69 8.38 -12.62
CA PHE A 85 -9.37 8.73 -13.87
C PHE A 85 -10.49 9.72 -13.56
N ASP A 86 -10.32 10.99 -13.90
CA ASP A 86 -11.33 12.03 -13.63
C ASP A 86 -12.68 11.82 -14.34
N ASN A 87 -12.72 10.96 -15.36
CA ASN A 87 -13.93 10.67 -16.09
C ASN A 87 -13.92 9.27 -16.70
N ILE A 88 -14.95 8.47 -16.42
CA ILE A 88 -15.11 7.12 -16.96
C ILE A 88 -15.20 7.06 -18.50
N ALA A 89 -15.53 8.16 -19.18
CA ALA A 89 -15.52 8.24 -20.64
C ALA A 89 -14.09 8.40 -21.23
N SER A 90 -13.07 8.54 -20.38
CA SER A 90 -11.68 8.75 -20.77
C SER A 90 -10.78 7.58 -20.33
N ASN A 91 -9.67 7.41 -21.05
CA ASN A 91 -8.57 6.51 -20.68
C ASN A 91 -7.35 7.24 -20.13
N PHE A 92 -7.42 8.56 -20.13
CA PHE A 92 -6.41 9.38 -19.50
C PHE A 92 -6.43 9.13 -18.00
N ARG A 93 -5.24 9.04 -17.42
CA ARG A 93 -5.05 8.69 -16.03
C ARG A 93 -3.90 9.43 -15.43
N GLU A 94 -4.11 9.84 -14.19
CA GLU A 94 -3.19 10.58 -13.35
C GLU A 94 -2.85 9.75 -12.10
N ALA A 95 -2.08 10.36 -11.21
CA ALA A 95 -1.60 9.78 -9.98
C ALA A 95 -2.42 10.29 -8.80
N GLY A 96 -3.40 9.51 -8.37
CA GLY A 96 -4.15 9.77 -7.13
C GLY A 96 -3.42 9.19 -5.93
N TYR A 97 -3.51 9.87 -4.79
CA TYR A 97 -3.03 9.34 -3.51
C TYR A 97 -3.87 9.84 -2.35
N ALA A 98 -3.74 9.16 -1.22
CA ALA A 98 -4.21 9.64 0.07
C ALA A 98 -3.21 9.26 1.15
N TRP A 99 -3.05 10.11 2.15
CA TRP A 99 -2.21 9.85 3.30
C TRP A 99 -3.03 9.91 4.60
N THR A 100 -2.49 9.32 5.65
CA THR A 100 -3.06 9.33 7.01
C THR A 100 -1.91 9.44 8.00
N ASN A 101 -2.15 10.06 9.15
CA ASN A 101 -1.27 10.08 10.31
C ASN A 101 -1.97 9.55 11.57
N ASP A 102 -3.12 8.89 11.42
CA ASP A 102 -3.97 8.39 12.52
C ASP A 102 -4.28 6.88 12.41
N GLY A 103 -3.46 6.14 11.65
CA GLY A 103 -3.65 4.69 11.46
C GLY A 103 -4.82 4.36 10.53
N GLY A 104 -5.12 5.26 9.60
CA GLY A 104 -6.16 5.09 8.59
C GLY A 104 -7.58 5.18 9.15
N ARG A 105 -7.77 5.92 10.25
CA ARG A 105 -9.09 6.30 10.77
C ARG A 105 -9.65 7.44 9.92
N THR A 106 -8.80 8.37 9.49
CA THR A 106 -9.08 9.40 8.49
C THR A 106 -8.01 9.39 7.39
N TRP A 107 -8.37 9.93 6.23
CA TRP A 107 -7.51 9.98 5.05
C TRP A 107 -7.61 11.35 4.38
N HIS A 108 -6.49 11.83 3.88
CA HIS A 108 -6.34 13.12 3.22
C HIS A 108 -6.01 12.89 1.74
N PRO A 109 -7.00 12.98 0.83
CA PRO A 109 -6.78 12.74 -0.59
C PRO A 109 -6.01 13.88 -1.25
N GLY A 110 -5.26 13.52 -2.30
CA GLY A 110 -4.50 14.44 -3.12
C GLY A 110 -4.22 13.87 -4.50
N GLU A 111 -3.68 14.71 -5.36
CA GLU A 111 -3.29 14.36 -6.73
C GLU A 111 -1.84 14.78 -6.97
N LEU A 112 -1.07 13.93 -7.64
CA LEU A 112 0.31 14.17 -8.02
C LEU A 112 0.38 14.50 -9.51
N ASP A 113 1.07 15.61 -9.86
CA ASP A 113 1.26 16.08 -11.23
C ASP A 113 -0.03 16.16 -12.05
N SER A 114 -1.08 16.83 -11.53
CA SER A 114 -2.38 16.94 -12.21
C SER A 114 -2.27 17.38 -13.67
N GLY A 115 -3.03 16.73 -14.55
CA GLY A 115 -2.97 16.85 -16.00
C GLY A 115 -1.85 16.03 -16.66
N THR A 116 -1.06 15.28 -15.89
CA THR A 116 0.07 14.49 -16.39
C THR A 116 -0.23 13.01 -16.34
N PHE A 117 0.08 12.31 -17.45
CA PHE A 117 -0.07 10.86 -17.49
C PHE A 117 0.79 10.20 -16.40
N ARG A 118 0.14 9.47 -15.50
CA ARG A 118 0.80 8.67 -14.46
C ARG A 118 0.07 7.33 -14.29
N SER A 119 0.80 6.25 -14.05
CA SER A 119 0.18 4.93 -13.95
C SER A 119 0.95 3.91 -13.12
N ASP A 120 0.34 2.73 -12.97
CA ASP A 120 0.85 1.55 -12.28
C ASP A 120 1.59 1.87 -10.97
N PRO A 121 0.98 2.64 -10.05
CA PRO A 121 1.72 3.19 -8.92
C PRO A 121 2.17 2.09 -7.95
N VAL A 122 3.42 2.19 -7.48
CA VAL A 122 3.95 1.33 -6.41
C VAL A 122 4.66 2.19 -5.37
N ILE A 123 4.10 2.23 -4.16
CA ILE A 123 4.63 2.96 -3.01
C ILE A 123 5.32 2.02 -2.02
N ARG A 124 6.48 2.41 -1.49
CA ARG A 124 7.14 1.73 -0.35
C ARG A 124 7.71 2.76 0.62
N ALA A 125 7.67 2.45 1.91
CA ALA A 125 8.40 3.21 2.92
C ALA A 125 9.83 2.68 3.05
N GLY A 126 10.81 3.57 3.14
CA GLY A 126 12.18 3.23 3.50
C GLY A 126 12.31 2.88 4.98
N PRO A 127 13.45 2.32 5.40
CA PRO A 127 13.68 1.93 6.80
C PRO A 127 13.88 3.14 7.74
N ASP A 128 13.80 4.35 7.23
CA ASP A 128 13.85 5.65 7.92
C ASP A 128 12.49 6.39 7.90
N GLY A 129 11.44 5.77 7.37
CA GLY A 129 10.08 6.35 7.32
C GLY A 129 9.80 7.25 6.12
N VAL A 130 10.76 7.39 5.20
CA VAL A 130 10.58 8.14 3.96
C VAL A 130 9.78 7.31 2.96
N PHE A 131 8.75 7.89 2.35
CA PHE A 131 7.96 7.22 1.31
C PHE A 131 8.56 7.45 -0.08
N TYR A 132 8.61 6.38 -0.88
CA TYR A 132 9.06 6.39 -2.27
C TYR A 132 7.96 5.86 -3.18
N TRP A 133 7.56 6.67 -4.15
CA TRP A 133 6.52 6.35 -5.12
C TRP A 133 7.13 6.15 -6.50
N ASN A 134 7.12 4.91 -6.97
CA ASN A 134 7.44 4.57 -8.35
C ASN A 134 6.18 4.72 -9.23
N SER A 135 6.23 5.63 -10.20
CA SER A 135 5.09 5.97 -11.04
C SER A 135 5.46 5.89 -12.52
N LEU A 136 4.71 5.08 -13.29
CA LEU A 136 4.85 4.96 -14.73
C LEU A 136 4.45 6.27 -15.41
N THR A 137 5.23 6.72 -16.37
CA THR A 137 4.95 7.88 -17.22
C THR A 137 5.13 7.52 -18.70
N VAL A 138 4.79 8.45 -19.58
CA VAL A 138 5.04 8.34 -21.03
C VAL A 138 5.95 9.48 -21.46
N ASP A 139 7.13 9.13 -21.97
CA ASP A 139 8.02 10.05 -22.67
C ASP A 139 8.25 9.56 -24.11
N GLY A 140 8.20 10.47 -25.09
CA GLY A 140 8.47 10.15 -26.49
C GLY A 140 7.57 9.04 -27.12
N GLY A 141 6.44 8.71 -26.50
CA GLY A 141 5.55 7.62 -26.93
C GLY A 141 5.95 6.22 -26.43
N THR A 142 6.90 6.13 -25.48
CA THR A 142 7.25 4.91 -24.75
C THR A 142 7.00 5.07 -23.26
N TYR A 143 6.89 3.96 -22.55
CA TYR A 143 6.75 3.95 -21.10
C TYR A 143 8.11 3.98 -20.38
N GLU A 144 8.17 4.77 -19.32
CA GLU A 144 9.26 4.94 -18.35
C GLU A 144 8.66 5.13 -16.96
N CYS A 145 9.49 5.28 -15.93
CA CYS A 145 9.09 5.47 -14.55
C CYS A 145 9.88 6.61 -13.92
N ASP A 146 9.20 7.37 -13.06
CA ASP A 146 9.81 8.33 -12.15
C ASP A 146 9.64 7.87 -10.69
N ILE A 147 10.53 8.36 -9.82
CA ILE A 147 10.44 8.22 -8.38
C ILE A 147 10.14 9.57 -7.74
N PHE A 148 9.15 9.57 -6.86
CA PHE A 148 8.82 10.69 -5.99
C PHE A 148 9.12 10.31 -4.54
N ARG A 149 9.61 11.27 -3.77
CA ARG A 149 9.98 11.08 -2.37
C ARG A 149 9.12 11.96 -1.49
N SER A 150 8.64 11.42 -0.37
CA SER A 150 7.98 12.18 0.70
C SER A 150 8.66 11.88 2.04
N ALA A 151 9.07 12.95 2.74
CA ALA A 151 9.70 12.86 4.06
C ALA A 151 8.76 13.30 5.20
N ASP A 152 7.53 13.68 4.87
CA ASP A 152 6.54 14.27 5.78
C ASP A 152 5.29 13.40 5.94
N GLY A 153 5.40 12.09 5.68
CA GLY A 153 4.27 11.17 5.85
C GLY A 153 3.34 11.06 4.64
N GLY A 154 3.77 11.51 3.46
CA GLY A 154 2.95 11.53 2.24
C GLY A 154 2.19 12.83 2.01
N GLN A 155 2.39 13.85 2.86
CA GLN A 155 1.68 15.13 2.74
C GLN A 155 2.16 15.95 1.53
N SER A 156 3.46 15.88 1.23
CA SER A 156 4.03 16.50 0.04
C SER A 156 5.05 15.59 -0.64
N TRP A 157 5.28 15.85 -1.93
CA TRP A 157 6.14 15.04 -2.80
C TRP A 157 7.23 15.89 -3.44
N SER A 158 8.41 15.31 -3.57
CA SER A 158 9.53 15.90 -4.31
C SER A 158 9.21 16.08 -5.80
N ALA A 159 10.05 16.82 -6.51
CA ALA A 159 10.11 16.70 -7.97
C ALA A 159 10.48 15.25 -8.37
N PRO A 160 10.07 14.78 -9.57
CA PRO A 160 10.36 13.43 -10.03
C PRO A 160 11.86 13.22 -10.26
N SER A 161 12.36 12.04 -9.90
CA SER A 161 13.67 11.52 -10.28
C SER A 161 13.51 10.38 -11.28
N PHE A 162 14.15 10.51 -12.44
CA PHE A 162 14.06 9.52 -13.51
C PHE A 162 14.61 8.15 -13.09
N ALA A 163 13.84 7.07 -13.30
CA ALA A 163 14.14 5.73 -12.78
C ALA A 163 14.18 4.61 -13.84
N TYR A 164 14.30 4.95 -15.13
CA TYR A 164 14.14 4.01 -16.25
C TYR A 164 12.77 3.33 -16.23
N GLY A 165 12.65 2.02 -16.02
CA GLY A 165 11.37 1.35 -15.79
C GLY A 165 10.57 0.97 -17.05
N GLY A 166 9.29 0.66 -16.84
CA GLY A 166 8.39 0.09 -17.82
C GLY A 166 7.08 -0.41 -17.21
N ASP A 167 6.13 -0.81 -18.07
CA ASP A 167 4.79 -1.26 -17.70
C ASP A 167 4.81 -2.39 -16.65
N LYS A 168 3.85 -2.37 -15.71
CA LYS A 168 3.76 -3.31 -14.59
C LYS A 168 5.05 -3.38 -13.76
N GLN A 169 5.61 -2.22 -13.44
CA GLN A 169 6.73 -2.13 -12.52
C GLN A 169 6.34 -2.52 -11.09
N TRP A 170 7.32 -3.03 -10.35
CA TRP A 170 7.25 -3.28 -8.92
C TRP A 170 8.54 -2.83 -8.24
N MET A 171 8.44 -2.51 -6.94
CA MET A 171 9.56 -2.05 -6.13
C MET A 171 9.61 -2.79 -4.79
N ALA A 172 10.82 -3.13 -4.37
CA ALA A 172 11.13 -3.52 -3.01
C ALA A 172 12.28 -2.66 -2.47
N ILE A 173 12.23 -2.32 -1.19
CA ILE A 173 13.30 -1.60 -0.48
C ILE A 173 13.94 -2.55 0.52
N ASP A 174 15.26 -2.48 0.68
CA ASP A 174 15.99 -3.30 1.63
C ASP A 174 15.89 -2.71 3.06
N HIS A 175 15.13 -3.37 3.93
CA HIS A 175 14.99 -2.99 5.35
C HIS A 175 16.00 -3.70 6.27
N THR A 176 16.94 -4.48 5.73
CA THR A 176 17.91 -5.19 6.56
C THR A 176 18.88 -4.21 7.22
N ALA A 177 19.63 -4.69 8.21
CA ALA A 177 20.79 -3.97 8.74
C ALA A 177 22.07 -4.18 7.89
N GLY A 178 21.93 -4.80 6.72
CA GLY A 178 23.05 -5.15 5.83
C GLY A 178 23.57 -3.97 5.01
N PRO A 179 24.58 -4.22 4.15
CA PRO A 179 25.16 -3.18 3.28
C PRO A 179 24.17 -2.61 2.26
N GLY A 180 23.07 -3.32 1.99
CA GLY A 180 22.02 -2.86 1.08
C GLY A 180 20.95 -2.00 1.74
N ARG A 181 20.98 -1.74 3.06
CA ARG A 181 19.91 -1.01 3.76
C ARG A 181 19.53 0.28 3.02
N GLY A 182 18.25 0.42 2.68
CA GLY A 182 17.70 1.57 1.93
C GLY A 182 17.85 1.47 0.41
N PHE A 183 18.56 0.48 -0.12
CA PHE A 183 18.62 0.26 -1.57
C PHE A 183 17.24 -0.10 -2.10
N GLN A 184 16.94 0.42 -3.28
CA GLN A 184 15.68 0.23 -3.95
C GLN A 184 15.90 -0.65 -5.17
N TYR A 185 15.09 -1.71 -5.31
CA TYR A 185 15.18 -2.67 -6.40
C TYR A 185 13.91 -2.61 -7.22
N HIS A 186 14.03 -2.36 -8.52
CA HIS A 186 12.89 -2.32 -9.44
C HIS A 186 12.92 -3.49 -10.40
N ASN A 187 11.74 -4.01 -10.71
CA ASN A 187 11.53 -4.94 -11.81
C ASN A 187 10.28 -4.52 -12.60
N TRP A 188 10.21 -4.81 -13.89
CA TRP A 188 9.06 -4.48 -14.74
C TRP A 188 8.85 -5.50 -15.86
N SER A 189 7.82 -5.31 -16.68
CA SER A 189 7.52 -6.17 -17.82
C SER A 189 8.50 -5.94 -18.99
N ILE A 190 8.92 -7.00 -19.68
CA ILE A 190 9.63 -6.87 -20.97
C ILE A 190 8.78 -6.26 -22.09
N PHE A 191 7.47 -6.16 -21.88
CA PHE A 191 6.52 -5.45 -22.73
C PHE A 191 6.28 -4.06 -22.17
N GLY A 192 6.05 -3.08 -23.05
CA GLY A 192 5.72 -1.72 -22.60
C GLY A 192 6.89 -1.02 -21.90
N ASN A 193 8.08 -1.07 -22.50
CA ASN A 193 9.25 -0.30 -22.07
C ASN A 193 10.20 -0.13 -23.28
N GLN A 194 11.19 0.76 -23.17
CA GLN A 194 12.17 1.00 -24.25
C GLN A 194 13.50 0.26 -24.07
N TYR A 195 13.67 -0.49 -22.98
CA TYR A 195 14.91 -1.16 -22.60
C TYR A 195 14.88 -2.66 -22.86
N THR A 196 13.82 -3.20 -23.48
CA THR A 196 13.65 -4.62 -23.78
C THR A 196 14.93 -5.20 -24.41
N PRO A 197 15.47 -6.32 -23.90
CA PRO A 197 14.89 -7.23 -22.89
C PRO A 197 15.25 -6.91 -21.42
N ASN A 198 15.83 -5.76 -21.12
CA ASN A 198 16.19 -5.40 -19.75
C ASN A 198 14.93 -5.06 -18.94
N GLN A 199 14.88 -5.55 -17.71
CA GLN A 199 13.68 -5.53 -16.87
C GLN A 199 13.96 -5.31 -15.38
N TRP A 200 15.18 -4.89 -15.03
CA TRP A 200 15.57 -4.68 -13.64
C TRP A 200 16.64 -3.61 -13.50
N ASN A 201 16.57 -2.80 -12.45
CA ASN A 201 17.66 -1.92 -12.00
C ASN A 201 17.57 -1.69 -10.49
N ARG A 202 18.55 -0.96 -9.94
CA ARG A 202 18.54 -0.52 -8.54
C ARG A 202 19.02 0.91 -8.36
N SER A 203 18.60 1.53 -7.27
CA SER A 203 19.19 2.74 -6.69
C SER A 203 19.89 2.40 -5.38
N ILE A 204 20.98 3.11 -5.11
CA ILE A 204 21.80 2.97 -3.89
C ILE A 204 21.94 4.30 -3.12
N ASP A 205 21.17 5.31 -3.53
CA ASP A 205 21.27 6.71 -3.10
C ASP A 205 19.87 7.33 -2.98
N ASP A 206 18.96 6.62 -2.31
CA ASP A 206 17.60 7.07 -2.00
C ASP A 206 16.75 7.43 -3.23
N GLY A 207 16.89 6.66 -4.31
CA GLY A 207 16.09 6.83 -5.53
C GLY A 207 16.57 7.98 -6.43
N MET A 208 17.68 8.64 -6.08
CA MET A 208 18.21 9.79 -6.82
C MET A 208 18.86 9.38 -8.15
N THR A 209 19.60 8.26 -8.17
CA THR A 209 20.17 7.70 -9.41
C THR A 209 19.96 6.20 -9.51
N TRP A 210 19.93 5.71 -10.76
CA TRP A 210 19.58 4.33 -11.08
C TRP A 210 20.66 3.68 -11.93
N SER A 211 20.99 2.42 -11.62
CA SER A 211 21.88 1.63 -12.47
C SER A 211 21.24 1.41 -13.84
N PHE A 212 22.05 1.25 -14.89
CA PHE A 212 21.51 0.87 -16.20
C PHE A 212 20.74 -0.46 -16.11
N PRO A 213 19.58 -0.59 -16.79
CA PRO A 213 18.76 -1.80 -16.74
C PRO A 213 19.50 -3.08 -17.14
N GLN A 214 19.19 -4.19 -16.44
CA GLN A 214 19.74 -5.52 -16.66
C GLN A 214 18.64 -6.53 -17.00
N ILE A 215 19.05 -7.64 -17.63
CA ILE A 215 18.17 -8.76 -17.94
C ILE A 215 18.05 -9.65 -16.70
N LEU A 216 16.82 -10.04 -16.35
CA LEU A 216 16.58 -11.13 -15.40
C LEU A 216 16.43 -12.46 -16.16
N PRO A 217 17.08 -13.54 -15.70
CA PRO A 217 16.90 -14.85 -16.32
C PRO A 217 15.43 -15.30 -16.22
N ALA A 218 14.96 -16.05 -17.22
CA ALA A 218 13.57 -16.52 -17.36
C ALA A 218 12.49 -15.42 -17.41
N GLU A 219 12.89 -14.14 -17.48
CA GLU A 219 12.03 -12.98 -17.75
C GLU A 219 10.70 -12.99 -16.95
N PRO A 220 10.74 -13.06 -15.60
CA PRO A 220 9.52 -12.98 -14.82
C PRO A 220 8.84 -11.62 -15.07
N ILE A 221 7.57 -11.64 -15.49
CA ILE A 221 6.72 -10.47 -15.69
C ILE A 221 5.42 -10.61 -14.91
N TRP A 222 4.67 -9.52 -14.69
CA TRP A 222 3.36 -9.54 -14.02
C TRP A 222 3.41 -10.21 -12.63
N GLY A 223 4.37 -9.79 -11.82
CA GLY A 223 4.51 -10.26 -10.46
C GLY A 223 5.41 -9.36 -9.62
N THR A 224 5.60 -9.76 -8.36
CA THR A 224 6.20 -8.90 -7.34
C THR A 224 7.61 -9.33 -6.97
N SER A 225 8.23 -8.55 -6.09
CA SER A 225 9.58 -8.79 -5.57
C SER A 225 9.66 -8.56 -4.07
N ALA A 226 10.64 -9.19 -3.43
CA ALA A 226 10.83 -9.16 -1.99
C ALA A 226 12.32 -9.20 -1.61
N VAL A 227 12.67 -8.61 -0.47
CA VAL A 227 14.00 -8.69 0.13
C VAL A 227 13.97 -9.65 1.32
N GLY A 228 14.89 -10.60 1.30
CA GLY A 228 15.07 -11.59 2.34
C GLY A 228 15.88 -11.06 3.53
N PRO A 229 15.87 -11.81 4.65
CA PRO A 229 16.50 -11.40 5.90
C PRO A 229 18.01 -11.19 5.87
N SER A 230 18.72 -11.67 4.84
CA SER A 230 20.16 -11.46 4.66
C SER A 230 20.48 -10.50 3.50
N GLY A 231 19.48 -9.76 2.99
CA GLY A 231 19.61 -8.86 1.85
C GLY A 231 19.55 -9.57 0.49
N GLU A 232 19.09 -10.82 0.46
CA GLU A 232 18.83 -11.52 -0.81
C GLU A 232 17.59 -10.94 -1.48
N TYR A 233 17.65 -10.68 -2.78
CA TYR A 233 16.52 -10.14 -3.53
C TYR A 233 15.85 -11.24 -4.36
N TYR A 234 14.51 -11.27 -4.33
CA TYR A 234 13.68 -12.26 -5.02
C TYR A 234 12.70 -11.58 -5.97
N VAL A 235 12.48 -12.18 -7.15
CA VAL A 235 11.42 -11.79 -8.09
C VAL A 235 10.64 -13.02 -8.50
N PHE A 236 9.31 -12.96 -8.46
CA PHE A 236 8.43 -14.03 -8.91
C PHE A 236 7.41 -13.49 -9.91
N GLY A 237 7.15 -14.21 -11.00
CA GLY A 237 6.29 -13.72 -12.07
C GLY A 237 5.65 -14.82 -12.91
N ARG A 238 5.02 -14.41 -14.01
CA ARG A 238 4.42 -15.24 -15.07
C ARG A 238 5.36 -16.38 -15.48
N ALA A 239 4.76 -17.50 -15.87
CA ALA A 239 5.43 -18.80 -16.00
C ALA A 239 6.01 -19.32 -14.66
N PHE A 240 5.64 -18.70 -13.54
CA PHE A 240 5.97 -19.11 -12.18
C PHE A 240 7.48 -19.38 -12.00
N SER A 241 8.29 -18.43 -12.48
CA SER A 241 9.74 -18.42 -12.32
C SER A 241 10.11 -17.62 -11.08
N LEU A 242 10.88 -18.20 -10.15
CA LEU A 242 11.48 -17.47 -9.02
C LEU A 242 12.94 -17.17 -9.34
N ILE A 243 13.31 -15.90 -9.34
CA ILE A 243 14.69 -15.44 -9.52
C ILE A 243 15.22 -14.95 -8.18
N LYS A 244 16.50 -15.22 -7.91
CA LYS A 244 17.20 -14.78 -6.69
C LYS A 244 18.53 -14.12 -7.02
N SER A 245 18.83 -13.02 -6.34
CA SER A 245 20.17 -12.47 -6.23
C SER A 245 20.61 -12.49 -4.76
N THR A 246 21.88 -12.81 -4.51
CA THR A 246 22.48 -12.76 -3.16
C THR A 246 23.44 -11.59 -2.99
N ASP A 247 23.76 -10.89 -4.08
CA ASP A 247 24.74 -9.81 -4.17
C ASP A 247 24.11 -8.47 -4.64
N ALA A 248 22.79 -8.41 -4.85
CA ALA A 248 22.06 -7.18 -5.16
C ALA A 248 22.23 -6.08 -4.11
N GLN A 249 22.49 -6.43 -2.86
CA GLN A 249 22.82 -5.51 -1.77
C GLN A 249 24.26 -4.94 -1.82
N ASN A 250 25.14 -5.45 -2.69
CA ASN A 250 26.51 -4.95 -2.81
C ASN A 250 26.56 -3.78 -3.79
N GLY A 251 26.62 -2.56 -3.27
CA GLY A 251 26.64 -1.32 -4.05
C GLY A 251 27.83 -1.20 -5.02
N ALA A 252 28.94 -1.88 -4.74
CA ALA A 252 30.16 -1.84 -5.55
C ALA A 252 30.22 -2.89 -6.68
N ALA A 253 29.26 -3.81 -6.73
CA ALA A 253 29.25 -4.90 -7.70
C ALA A 253 28.02 -4.81 -8.62
N THR A 254 28.19 -5.25 -9.88
CA THR A 254 27.05 -5.59 -10.74
C THR A 254 26.40 -6.87 -10.22
N PRO A 255 25.10 -6.84 -9.88
CA PRO A 255 24.42 -8.02 -9.33
C PRO A 255 24.38 -9.20 -10.28
N THR A 256 24.30 -10.39 -9.70
CA THR A 256 24.07 -11.64 -10.42
C THR A 256 22.73 -12.25 -10.02
N PHE A 257 22.07 -12.89 -10.97
CA PHE A 257 20.75 -13.47 -10.79
C PHE A 257 20.76 -14.95 -11.14
N THR A 258 20.16 -15.75 -10.27
CA THR A 258 19.98 -17.19 -10.44
C THR A 258 18.51 -17.50 -10.62
N ASN A 259 18.18 -18.29 -11.64
CA ASN A 259 16.86 -18.85 -11.79
C ASN A 259 16.71 -20.09 -10.90
N MET A 260 15.77 -20.04 -9.96
CA MET A 260 15.57 -21.08 -8.96
C MET A 260 14.75 -22.23 -9.55
N THR A 261 15.19 -23.47 -9.29
CA THR A 261 14.51 -24.67 -9.80
C THR A 261 13.48 -25.22 -8.81
N PRO A 262 12.35 -25.79 -9.27
CA PRO A 262 11.96 -25.97 -10.66
C PRO A 262 11.47 -24.67 -11.31
N THR A 263 11.71 -24.53 -12.62
CA THR A 263 11.18 -23.45 -13.46
C THR A 263 10.57 -24.06 -14.72
N PRO A 264 9.27 -23.90 -15.00
CA PRO A 264 8.26 -23.22 -14.18
C PRO A 264 7.98 -23.97 -12.87
N LEU A 265 7.70 -23.26 -11.78
CA LEU A 265 7.14 -23.84 -10.57
C LEU A 265 5.67 -24.19 -10.82
N SER A 266 5.28 -25.44 -10.53
CA SER A 266 3.89 -25.86 -10.76
C SER A 266 2.93 -25.26 -9.73
N MET A 267 2.12 -24.28 -10.14
CA MET A 267 1.09 -23.66 -9.30
C MET A 267 -0.32 -24.25 -9.51
N GLY A 268 -0.43 -25.41 -10.17
CA GLY A 268 -1.73 -26.07 -10.38
C GLY A 268 -2.62 -25.48 -11.48
N GLY A 269 -2.17 -24.42 -12.15
CA GLY A 269 -2.86 -23.77 -13.26
C GLY A 269 -1.93 -22.85 -14.04
N VAL A 270 -2.51 -21.90 -14.77
CA VAL A 270 -1.78 -20.84 -15.49
C VAL A 270 -2.33 -19.47 -15.11
N THR A 271 -1.51 -18.43 -15.18
CA THR A 271 -2.02 -17.04 -15.11
C THR A 271 -3.00 -16.79 -16.26
N ALA A 272 -4.11 -16.11 -15.99
CA ALA A 272 -5.09 -15.71 -16.99
C ALA A 272 -5.19 -14.18 -17.13
N ILE A 273 -5.55 -13.75 -18.33
CA ILE A 273 -5.76 -12.35 -18.71
C ILE A 273 -6.92 -12.30 -19.69
N GLY A 274 -7.73 -11.24 -19.62
CA GLY A 274 -8.81 -11.03 -20.57
C GLY A 274 -9.96 -12.01 -20.42
N THR A 275 -10.21 -12.45 -19.19
CA THR A 275 -11.28 -13.39 -18.83
C THR A 275 -12.14 -12.77 -17.73
N PRO A 276 -13.42 -13.16 -17.58
CA PRO A 276 -14.18 -12.81 -16.38
C PRO A 276 -13.41 -13.17 -15.11
N PRO A 277 -13.65 -12.46 -13.99
CA PRO A 277 -14.43 -11.20 -13.83
C PRO A 277 -13.77 -9.94 -14.40
N ASN A 278 -12.58 -10.04 -15.01
CA ASN A 278 -11.74 -8.91 -15.39
C ASN A 278 -11.36 -8.95 -16.90
N PRO A 279 -12.31 -8.72 -17.83
CA PRO A 279 -12.23 -9.07 -19.25
C PRO A 279 -11.16 -8.35 -20.08
N GLY A 280 -10.50 -7.32 -19.54
CA GLY A 280 -9.35 -6.63 -20.13
C GLY A 280 -8.08 -6.67 -19.28
N GLY A 281 -8.15 -7.25 -18.07
CA GLY A 281 -7.06 -7.27 -17.10
C GLY A 281 -6.64 -8.67 -16.68
N LEU A 282 -5.68 -8.74 -15.77
CA LEU A 282 -5.22 -9.97 -15.14
C LEU A 282 -6.30 -10.50 -14.19
N ILE A 283 -6.30 -11.81 -13.93
CA ILE A 283 -6.99 -12.34 -12.75
C ILE A 283 -6.18 -12.14 -11.46
N GLY A 284 -5.00 -11.53 -11.53
CA GLY A 284 -4.10 -11.22 -10.41
C GLY A 284 -2.63 -11.34 -10.80
N GLN A 285 -1.77 -10.58 -10.11
CA GLN A 285 -0.31 -10.72 -10.21
C GLN A 285 0.21 -11.93 -9.42
N ALA A 286 1.36 -12.47 -9.84
CA ALA A 286 2.06 -13.49 -9.07
C ALA A 286 2.83 -12.83 -7.90
N GLN A 287 2.66 -13.35 -6.69
CA GLN A 287 3.14 -12.73 -5.47
C GLN A 287 4.29 -13.53 -4.84
N VAL A 288 5.31 -12.85 -4.32
CA VAL A 288 6.37 -13.43 -3.47
C VAL A 288 6.55 -12.61 -2.19
N VAL A 289 6.65 -13.31 -1.05
CA VAL A 289 7.03 -12.72 0.24
C VAL A 289 8.06 -13.60 0.92
N VAL A 290 8.90 -13.00 1.78
CA VAL A 290 9.95 -13.70 2.52
C VAL A 290 9.79 -13.39 4.00
N ASP A 291 9.89 -14.41 4.87
CA ASP A 291 9.86 -14.20 6.31
C ASP A 291 11.13 -13.49 6.76
N THR A 292 11.01 -12.21 7.11
CA THR A 292 12.10 -11.38 7.66
C THR A 292 12.06 -11.30 9.19
N GLY A 293 11.01 -11.85 9.81
CA GLY A 293 10.80 -11.83 11.26
C GLY A 293 11.87 -12.60 12.01
N ASN A 294 11.89 -12.47 13.34
CA ASN A 294 12.86 -13.16 14.20
C ASN A 294 12.42 -14.57 14.62
N GLY A 295 11.34 -15.09 14.00
CA GLY A 295 10.77 -16.40 14.29
C GLY A 295 11.54 -17.57 13.68
N PRO A 296 11.10 -18.80 13.93
CA PRO A 296 11.76 -20.02 13.45
C PRO A 296 11.71 -20.21 11.93
N ARG A 297 10.86 -19.44 11.24
CA ARG A 297 10.67 -19.51 9.78
C ARG A 297 11.44 -18.41 9.02
N ARG A 298 12.24 -17.60 9.72
CA ARG A 298 13.07 -16.55 9.11
C ARG A 298 13.84 -17.08 7.89
N GLY A 299 13.62 -16.46 6.73
CA GLY A 299 14.24 -16.82 5.46
C GLY A 299 13.43 -17.79 4.60
N TRP A 300 12.29 -18.27 5.09
CA TRP A 300 11.35 -19.02 4.27
C TRP A 300 10.75 -18.11 3.20
N VAL A 301 10.56 -18.66 2.01
CA VAL A 301 10.01 -17.96 0.84
C VAL A 301 8.63 -18.51 0.54
N TYR A 302 7.68 -17.64 0.31
CA TYR A 302 6.30 -18.00 0.00
C TYR A 302 5.88 -17.38 -1.32
N VAL A 303 5.15 -18.14 -2.13
CA VAL A 303 4.58 -17.66 -3.39
C VAL A 303 3.10 -17.94 -3.45
N LEU A 304 2.36 -17.00 -4.02
CA LEU A 304 0.91 -17.07 -4.19
C LEU A 304 0.54 -16.57 -5.59
N ALA A 305 -0.45 -17.19 -6.22
CA ALA A 305 -0.97 -16.72 -7.50
C ALA A 305 -2.45 -17.08 -7.67
N SER A 306 -3.20 -16.16 -8.29
CA SER A 306 -4.47 -16.48 -8.94
C SER A 306 -4.18 -17.23 -10.25
N VAL A 307 -4.72 -18.44 -10.38
CA VAL A 307 -4.48 -19.31 -11.53
C VAL A 307 -5.79 -19.83 -12.11
N ASN A 308 -5.87 -19.99 -13.43
CA ASN A 308 -6.91 -20.78 -14.08
C ASN A 308 -6.48 -22.26 -14.07
N PRO A 309 -7.16 -23.15 -13.32
CA PRO A 309 -6.87 -24.58 -13.30
C PRO A 309 -7.21 -25.29 -14.62
N PRO A 310 -6.55 -26.42 -14.95
CA PRO A 310 -6.91 -27.21 -16.12
C PRO A 310 -8.37 -27.68 -16.07
N GLY A 311 -9.07 -27.62 -17.22
CA GLY A 311 -10.43 -28.14 -17.37
C GLY A 311 -11.55 -27.10 -17.22
N ASN A 312 -11.25 -25.89 -16.74
CA ASN A 312 -12.12 -24.70 -16.77
C ASN A 312 -13.54 -24.91 -16.18
N THR A 313 -13.71 -25.89 -15.28
CA THR A 313 -14.93 -26.11 -14.48
C THR A 313 -14.95 -25.28 -13.20
N ASP A 314 -13.80 -24.71 -12.86
CA ASP A 314 -13.50 -23.80 -11.77
C ASP A 314 -12.52 -22.79 -12.38
N ALA A 315 -12.91 -21.53 -12.49
CA ALA A 315 -12.34 -20.66 -13.52
C ALA A 315 -11.14 -19.84 -13.02
N ALA A 316 -11.02 -19.66 -11.71
CA ALA A 316 -9.81 -19.13 -11.07
C ALA A 316 -9.71 -19.59 -9.61
N ASP A 317 -8.52 -20.01 -9.20
CA ASP A 317 -8.19 -20.43 -7.84
C ASP A 317 -7.02 -19.61 -7.28
N ILE A 318 -7.00 -19.41 -5.96
CA ILE A 318 -5.83 -18.91 -5.25
C ILE A 318 -4.97 -20.10 -4.82
N THR A 319 -3.75 -20.16 -5.34
CA THR A 319 -2.81 -21.23 -5.04
C THR A 319 -1.55 -20.71 -4.37
N PHE A 320 -0.98 -21.53 -3.50
CA PHE A 320 0.13 -21.18 -2.62
C PHE A 320 1.17 -22.29 -2.56
N ARG A 321 2.43 -21.90 -2.44
CA ARG A 321 3.55 -22.79 -2.07
C ARG A 321 4.54 -22.08 -1.15
N ARG A 322 5.26 -22.88 -0.37
CA ARG A 322 6.36 -22.42 0.48
C ARG A 322 7.65 -23.15 0.18
N SER A 323 8.76 -22.49 0.46
CA SER A 323 10.12 -23.01 0.46
C SER A 323 10.77 -22.70 1.81
N GLU A 324 11.34 -23.74 2.42
CA GLU A 324 11.96 -23.68 3.75
C GLU A 324 13.49 -23.45 3.66
N ASP A 325 14.03 -23.34 2.44
CA ASP A 325 15.46 -23.29 2.13
C ASP A 325 15.82 -22.16 1.13
N GLY A 326 15.06 -21.07 1.16
CA GLY A 326 15.38 -19.86 0.38
C GLY A 326 15.08 -19.99 -1.12
N GLY A 327 14.06 -20.77 -1.48
CA GLY A 327 13.58 -20.95 -2.85
C GLY A 327 14.15 -22.17 -3.59
N VAL A 328 14.92 -23.04 -2.93
CA VAL A 328 15.63 -24.17 -3.58
C VAL A 328 14.73 -25.39 -3.73
N THR A 329 13.97 -25.73 -2.70
CA THR A 329 12.96 -26.79 -2.72
C THR A 329 11.60 -26.26 -2.25
N TRP A 330 10.52 -26.93 -2.70
CA TRP A 330 9.16 -26.46 -2.49
C TRP A 330 8.28 -27.54 -1.86
N GLY A 331 7.48 -27.11 -0.90
CA GLY A 331 6.42 -27.92 -0.31
C GLY A 331 5.28 -28.24 -1.29
N PRO A 332 4.27 -29.00 -0.83
CA PRO A 332 3.10 -29.33 -1.64
C PRO A 332 2.34 -28.07 -2.08
N LEU A 333 1.63 -28.18 -3.21
CA LEU A 333 0.69 -27.16 -3.66
C LEU A 333 -0.50 -27.09 -2.70
N VAL A 334 -0.87 -25.89 -2.29
CA VAL A 334 -2.07 -25.63 -1.48
C VAL A 334 -3.03 -24.75 -2.27
N ARG A 335 -4.31 -25.15 -2.34
CA ARG A 335 -5.41 -24.29 -2.79
C ARG A 335 -5.99 -23.59 -1.56
N ILE A 336 -6.06 -22.27 -1.57
CA ILE A 336 -6.43 -21.44 -0.41
C ILE A 336 -7.95 -21.36 -0.26
N ASN A 337 -8.66 -21.14 -1.37
CA ASN A 337 -10.11 -21.03 -1.38
C ASN A 337 -10.78 -22.41 -1.16
N PRO A 338 -11.78 -22.51 -0.26
CA PRO A 338 -12.38 -23.78 0.13
C PRO A 338 -13.62 -24.17 -0.69
N ASP A 339 -14.03 -23.35 -1.66
CA ASP A 339 -15.28 -23.55 -2.40
C ASP A 339 -15.20 -24.79 -3.33
N PRO A 340 -16.32 -25.48 -3.57
CA PRO A 340 -16.35 -26.57 -4.53
C PRO A 340 -16.19 -26.02 -5.96
N PRO A 341 -15.49 -26.74 -6.86
CA PRO A 341 -15.36 -26.37 -8.27
C PRO A 341 -16.71 -26.04 -8.93
N ALA A 342 -16.85 -24.84 -9.48
CA ALA A 342 -18.05 -24.40 -10.21
C ALA A 342 -17.73 -23.38 -11.34
N PRO A 343 -18.51 -23.35 -12.44
CA PRO A 343 -18.16 -22.55 -13.64
C PRO A 343 -18.07 -21.03 -13.44
N PHE A 344 -18.72 -20.49 -12.41
CA PHE A 344 -18.72 -19.07 -12.07
C PHE A 344 -18.06 -18.80 -10.72
N SER A 345 -17.28 -19.76 -10.22
CA SER A 345 -16.38 -19.58 -9.09
C SER A 345 -15.06 -19.02 -9.60
N PHE A 346 -14.80 -17.78 -9.23
CA PHE A 346 -13.53 -17.12 -9.45
C PHE A 346 -13.00 -16.64 -8.12
N GLN A 347 -11.79 -17.07 -7.78
CA GLN A 347 -10.98 -16.47 -6.74
C GLN A 347 -9.76 -15.79 -7.36
N TRP A 348 -9.78 -14.46 -7.33
CA TRP A 348 -8.95 -13.60 -8.17
C TRP A 348 -8.40 -12.42 -7.35
N PHE A 349 -7.40 -11.73 -7.89
CA PHE A 349 -6.61 -10.69 -7.21
C PHE A 349 -6.01 -11.16 -5.88
N GLY A 350 -5.51 -12.40 -5.87
CA GLY A 350 -4.82 -12.96 -4.71
C GLY A 350 -3.61 -12.12 -4.33
N THR A 351 -3.63 -11.60 -3.11
CA THR A 351 -2.59 -10.72 -2.55
C THR A 351 -2.17 -11.28 -1.20
N ILE A 352 -0.87 -11.28 -0.91
CA ILE A 352 -0.29 -11.86 0.31
C ILE A 352 0.70 -10.91 0.95
N SER A 353 0.70 -10.88 2.28
CA SER A 353 1.73 -10.22 3.08
C SER A 353 2.09 -11.09 4.29
N ILE A 354 3.19 -10.77 4.95
CA ILE A 354 3.72 -11.52 6.09
C ILE A 354 4.01 -10.57 7.25
N ALA A 355 3.43 -10.88 8.41
CA ALA A 355 3.65 -10.13 9.63
C ALA A 355 5.06 -10.38 10.20
N PRO A 356 5.60 -9.47 11.03
CA PRO A 356 6.86 -9.70 11.77
C PRO A 356 6.85 -10.95 12.67
N THR A 357 5.66 -11.44 13.03
CA THR A 357 5.45 -12.69 13.78
C THR A 357 5.56 -13.95 12.92
N GLY A 358 5.67 -13.80 11.60
CA GLY A 358 5.64 -14.87 10.61
C GLY A 358 4.22 -15.38 10.32
N ARG A 359 3.17 -14.62 10.64
CA ARG A 359 1.78 -14.88 10.19
C ARG A 359 1.66 -14.46 8.72
N LEU A 360 1.10 -15.34 7.90
CA LEU A 360 0.75 -15.03 6.51
C LEU A 360 -0.69 -14.54 6.47
N ASP A 361 -0.92 -13.45 5.75
CA ASP A 361 -2.23 -12.83 5.60
C ASP A 361 -2.53 -12.72 4.10
N VAL A 362 -3.71 -13.18 3.67
CA VAL A 362 -4.11 -13.27 2.26
C VAL A 362 -5.48 -12.64 2.07
N VAL A 363 -5.60 -11.79 1.04
CA VAL A 363 -6.88 -11.30 0.53
C VAL A 363 -7.10 -11.73 -0.91
N TYR A 364 -8.36 -11.95 -1.28
CA TYR A 364 -8.78 -12.23 -2.64
C TYR A 364 -10.26 -11.87 -2.85
N ASN A 365 -10.65 -11.67 -4.10
CA ASN A 365 -12.06 -11.50 -4.49
C ASN A 365 -12.69 -12.87 -4.75
N ASP A 366 -13.94 -13.08 -4.34
CA ASP A 366 -14.69 -14.35 -4.43
C ASP A 366 -16.06 -14.14 -5.07
N THR A 367 -16.40 -14.95 -6.08
CA THR A 367 -17.72 -14.94 -6.75
C THR A 367 -18.57 -16.17 -6.43
N SER A 368 -18.03 -17.13 -5.68
CA SER A 368 -18.67 -18.45 -5.48
C SER A 368 -19.99 -18.37 -4.70
N HIS A 369 -20.27 -17.25 -4.02
CA HIS A 369 -21.51 -17.01 -3.25
C HIS A 369 -22.72 -16.60 -4.09
N THR A 370 -22.56 -16.19 -5.35
CA THR A 370 -23.66 -15.62 -6.17
C THR A 370 -23.99 -16.44 -7.42
N ASN A 371 -23.17 -17.45 -7.75
CA ASN A 371 -23.24 -18.16 -9.04
C ASN A 371 -23.25 -17.18 -10.24
N ASN A 372 -22.53 -16.07 -10.11
CA ASN A 372 -22.41 -15.03 -11.12
C ASN A 372 -20.95 -14.58 -11.20
N GLU A 373 -20.36 -14.69 -12.38
CA GLU A 373 -18.93 -14.44 -12.61
C GLU A 373 -18.47 -13.01 -12.31
N ARG A 374 -19.39 -12.03 -12.22
CA ARG A 374 -19.04 -10.63 -11.93
C ARG A 374 -19.26 -10.21 -10.47
N LEU A 375 -20.17 -10.89 -9.76
CA LEU A 375 -20.62 -10.44 -8.44
C LEU A 375 -19.66 -10.95 -7.37
N SER A 376 -18.71 -10.09 -7.02
CA SER A 376 -17.59 -10.39 -6.12
C SER A 376 -17.87 -9.90 -4.70
N ARG A 377 -17.15 -10.48 -3.74
CA ARG A 377 -16.88 -9.92 -2.41
C ARG A 377 -15.41 -10.10 -2.11
N THR A 378 -14.80 -9.21 -1.34
CA THR A 378 -13.41 -9.37 -0.89
C THR A 378 -13.40 -10.24 0.36
N VAL A 379 -12.45 -11.17 0.43
CA VAL A 379 -12.33 -12.19 1.47
C VAL A 379 -10.91 -12.23 2.00
N TYR A 380 -10.77 -12.47 3.30
CA TYR A 380 -9.50 -12.62 4.02
C TYR A 380 -9.32 -14.03 4.58
N THR A 381 -8.09 -14.53 4.59
CA THR A 381 -7.67 -15.70 5.37
C THR A 381 -6.23 -15.56 5.82
N SER A 382 -5.84 -16.28 6.86
CA SER A 382 -4.50 -16.19 7.45
C SER A 382 -3.95 -17.55 7.85
N SER A 383 -2.63 -17.63 8.00
CA SER A 383 -1.91 -18.80 8.49
C SER A 383 -0.85 -18.41 9.52
N ALA A 384 -0.92 -19.01 10.71
CA ALA A 384 0.08 -18.81 11.77
C ALA A 384 1.20 -19.88 11.75
N ASP A 385 1.09 -20.90 10.89
CA ASP A 385 1.96 -22.08 10.87
C ASP A 385 2.76 -22.22 9.56
N GLY A 386 2.99 -21.10 8.87
CA GLY A 386 3.77 -21.06 7.63
C GLY A 386 3.01 -21.65 6.43
N GLY A 387 1.68 -21.51 6.41
CA GLY A 387 0.82 -21.96 5.31
C GLY A 387 0.49 -23.45 5.35
N THR A 388 0.68 -24.13 6.49
CA THR A 388 0.26 -25.54 6.66
C THR A 388 -1.25 -25.63 6.84
N THR A 389 -1.81 -24.77 7.67
CA THR A 389 -3.24 -24.60 7.88
C THR A 389 -3.64 -23.15 7.69
N TRP A 390 -4.90 -22.95 7.31
CA TRP A 390 -5.47 -21.65 7.00
C TRP A 390 -6.74 -21.45 7.80
N SER A 391 -6.98 -20.21 8.26
CA SER A 391 -8.21 -19.85 8.95
C SER A 391 -9.42 -19.98 8.03
N ALA A 392 -10.61 -20.10 8.63
CA ALA A 392 -11.84 -19.97 7.86
C ALA A 392 -11.86 -18.59 7.16
N PRO A 393 -12.34 -18.51 5.90
CA PRO A 393 -12.41 -17.24 5.20
C PRO A 393 -13.35 -16.24 5.88
N LEU A 394 -12.90 -15.00 6.01
CA LEU A 394 -13.65 -13.87 6.56
C LEU A 394 -14.07 -12.95 5.40
N VAL A 395 -15.37 -12.73 5.24
CA VAL A 395 -15.88 -11.77 4.24
C VAL A 395 -15.64 -10.36 4.74
N LEU A 396 -14.93 -9.56 3.95
CA LEU A 396 -14.58 -8.17 4.27
C LEU A 396 -15.58 -7.17 3.71
N THR A 397 -16.13 -7.42 2.51
CA THR A 397 -17.02 -6.46 1.84
C THR A 397 -18.42 -7.03 1.61
N PRO A 398 -19.44 -6.16 1.47
CA PRO A 398 -20.66 -6.51 0.74
C PRO A 398 -20.37 -7.04 -0.67
N THR A 399 -21.39 -7.56 -1.33
CA THR A 399 -21.29 -7.95 -2.74
C THR A 399 -21.25 -6.71 -3.63
N TRP A 400 -20.35 -6.71 -4.61
CA TRP A 400 -20.16 -5.66 -5.60
C TRP A 400 -19.98 -6.27 -7.00
N ASP A 401 -20.14 -5.46 -8.05
CA ASP A 401 -20.13 -5.91 -9.44
C ASP A 401 -18.85 -5.46 -10.13
N SER A 402 -18.01 -6.40 -10.54
CA SER A 402 -16.72 -6.07 -11.11
C SER A 402 -16.79 -5.24 -12.38
N LEU A 403 -17.93 -5.17 -13.08
CA LEU A 403 -18.09 -4.52 -14.38
C LEU A 403 -18.63 -3.08 -14.33
N ILE A 404 -18.72 -2.47 -13.14
CA ILE A 404 -19.27 -1.11 -12.96
C ILE A 404 -18.13 -0.09 -12.84
N GLY A 405 -18.37 1.12 -13.33
CA GLY A 405 -17.55 2.30 -13.02
C GLY A 405 -16.18 2.33 -13.71
N TRP A 406 -15.94 1.48 -14.71
CA TRP A 406 -14.65 1.47 -15.40
C TRP A 406 -14.46 2.73 -16.25
N PRO A 407 -13.19 3.16 -16.45
CA PRO A 407 -12.85 4.10 -17.52
C PRO A 407 -13.16 3.50 -18.90
N ASN A 408 -12.70 4.09 -20.01
CA ASN A 408 -12.83 3.52 -21.36
C ASN A 408 -11.92 2.26 -21.55
N GLN A 409 -12.02 1.33 -20.61
CA GLN A 409 -11.30 0.08 -20.45
C GLN A 409 -12.31 -1.00 -20.07
N ASN A 410 -11.90 -2.26 -20.24
CA ASN A 410 -12.71 -3.41 -19.89
C ASN A 410 -12.18 -4.10 -18.62
N LYS A 411 -11.74 -3.35 -17.59
CA LYS A 411 -11.12 -3.92 -16.38
C LYS A 411 -11.22 -3.05 -15.13
N ILE A 412 -11.10 -3.67 -13.96
CA ILE A 412 -11.04 -3.02 -12.63
C ILE A 412 -9.64 -2.73 -12.08
N GLY A 413 -8.63 -2.92 -12.93
CA GLY A 413 -7.22 -2.92 -12.55
C GLY A 413 -6.60 -4.31 -12.72
N ASP A 414 -5.48 -4.57 -12.05
CA ASP A 414 -4.70 -5.81 -12.19
C ASP A 414 -4.16 -6.36 -10.85
N TYR A 415 -4.16 -5.58 -9.78
CA TYR A 415 -3.63 -5.95 -8.47
C TYR A 415 -4.24 -5.11 -7.33
N TYR A 416 -4.08 -5.62 -6.11
CA TYR A 416 -4.22 -4.93 -4.84
C TYR A 416 -2.87 -4.95 -4.12
N ASP A 417 -2.78 -4.30 -2.96
CA ASP A 417 -1.60 -4.35 -2.11
C ASP A 417 -1.97 -4.38 -0.62
N MET A 418 -1.07 -4.92 0.22
CA MET A 418 -1.30 -5.03 1.66
C MET A 418 0.00 -5.13 2.46
N GLU A 419 -0.02 -4.61 3.68
CA GLU A 419 1.08 -4.73 4.65
C GLU A 419 0.58 -5.27 5.99
N SER A 420 1.29 -6.27 6.53
CA SER A 420 0.91 -6.96 7.77
C SER A 420 1.77 -6.50 8.94
N ASP A 421 1.13 -6.32 10.10
CA ASP A 421 1.79 -6.08 11.37
C ASP A 421 1.55 -7.24 12.35
N ALA A 422 2.06 -7.10 13.58
CA ALA A 422 2.00 -8.16 14.58
C ALA A 422 0.57 -8.60 14.90
N LEU A 423 -0.41 -7.70 14.84
CA LEU A 423 -1.78 -7.93 15.29
C LEU A 423 -2.80 -8.06 14.15
N GLY A 424 -2.45 -7.61 12.95
CA GLY A 424 -3.36 -7.54 11.82
C GLY A 424 -2.70 -7.13 10.51
N CYS A 425 -3.46 -6.52 9.60
CA CYS A 425 -2.93 -5.99 8.35
C CYS A 425 -3.75 -4.80 7.82
N ASN A 426 -3.09 -4.03 6.97
CA ASN A 426 -3.58 -2.85 6.26
C ASN A 426 -3.69 -3.22 4.78
N VAL A 427 -4.88 -3.05 4.19
CA VAL A 427 -5.18 -3.52 2.83
C VAL A 427 -5.72 -2.36 2.00
N ALA A 428 -5.21 -2.20 0.77
CA ALA A 428 -5.76 -1.29 -0.22
C ALA A 428 -6.36 -2.08 -1.39
N ILE A 429 -7.63 -1.85 -1.69
CA ILE A 429 -8.37 -2.56 -2.74
C ILE A 429 -9.13 -1.59 -3.65
N SER A 430 -9.37 -1.96 -4.90
CA SER A 430 -10.32 -1.28 -5.78
C SER A 430 -11.63 -2.08 -5.90
N THR A 431 -12.78 -1.46 -5.64
CA THR A 431 -14.10 -2.12 -5.73
C THR A 431 -15.16 -1.15 -6.25
N THR A 432 -16.41 -1.61 -6.37
CA THR A 432 -17.53 -0.77 -6.83
C THR A 432 -18.64 -0.61 -5.79
N LEU A 433 -18.27 -0.48 -4.51
CA LEU A 433 -19.23 -0.50 -3.40
C LEU A 433 -20.18 0.70 -3.40
N THR A 434 -19.76 1.84 -3.93
CA THR A 434 -20.54 3.09 -4.06
C THR A 434 -21.25 3.23 -5.41
N GLY A 435 -21.01 2.32 -6.35
CA GLY A 435 -21.53 2.39 -7.73
C GLY A 435 -20.60 3.12 -8.71
N GLY A 436 -19.48 3.68 -8.23
CA GLY A 436 -18.29 4.03 -9.00
C GLY A 436 -17.24 2.91 -8.94
N GLN A 437 -16.06 3.13 -9.51
CA GLN A 437 -14.89 2.28 -9.26
C GLN A 437 -13.95 3.07 -8.36
N ASP A 438 -13.72 2.59 -7.14
CA ASP A 438 -13.08 3.38 -6.09
C ASP A 438 -12.05 2.57 -5.32
N VAL A 439 -11.12 3.28 -4.68
CA VAL A 439 -10.09 2.70 -3.82
C VAL A 439 -10.52 2.80 -2.36
N TYR A 440 -10.37 1.69 -1.65
CA TYR A 440 -10.74 1.54 -0.26
C TYR A 440 -9.56 1.03 0.57
N TYR A 441 -9.40 1.61 1.75
CA TYR A 441 -8.59 1.08 2.83
C TYR A 441 -9.42 0.14 3.70
N ILE A 442 -8.83 -0.99 4.10
CA ILE A 442 -9.38 -1.90 5.10
C ILE A 442 -8.32 -2.19 6.16
N ARG A 443 -8.63 -1.87 7.41
CA ARG A 443 -7.89 -2.39 8.57
C ARG A 443 -8.45 -3.76 8.95
N ILE A 444 -7.61 -4.78 9.11
CA ILE A 444 -7.98 -6.08 9.67
C ILE A 444 -7.20 -6.29 10.95
N GLY A 445 -7.88 -6.54 12.07
CA GLY A 445 -7.26 -6.68 13.39
C GLY A 445 -7.10 -5.36 14.15
N PRO A 446 -6.75 -5.41 15.44
CA PRO A 446 -6.55 -4.20 16.24
C PRO A 446 -5.28 -3.46 15.82
N ARG A 447 -5.19 -2.17 16.09
CA ARG A 447 -4.01 -1.34 15.77
C ARG A 447 -2.96 -1.48 16.87
N ASP A 448 -1.69 -1.38 16.48
CA ASP A 448 -0.50 -1.41 17.34
C ASP A 448 0.49 -0.39 16.76
N CYS A 449 0.24 0.87 17.08
CA CYS A 449 0.94 2.01 16.50
C CYS A 449 2.40 2.11 16.97
N ASN A 450 2.75 1.55 18.13
CA ASN A 450 4.12 1.55 18.66
C ASN A 450 4.86 0.22 18.42
N ARG A 451 4.18 -0.78 17.86
CA ARG A 451 4.70 -2.13 17.53
C ARG A 451 5.22 -2.91 18.74
N ASN A 452 4.64 -2.67 19.92
CA ASN A 452 5.02 -3.37 21.14
C ASN A 452 4.32 -4.75 21.27
N GLY A 453 3.39 -5.09 20.37
CA GLY A 453 2.61 -6.33 20.38
C GLY A 453 1.37 -6.30 21.28
N ILE A 454 1.05 -5.14 21.85
CA ILE A 454 -0.16 -4.81 22.61
C ILE A 454 -0.99 -3.88 21.72
N ASP A 455 -2.32 -4.00 21.77
CA ASP A 455 -3.16 -3.12 20.96
C ASP A 455 -3.28 -1.72 21.58
N ASP A 456 -3.48 -0.71 20.72
CA ASP A 456 -3.67 0.69 21.10
C ASP A 456 -4.75 0.83 22.19
N ALA A 457 -5.85 0.07 22.07
CA ALA A 457 -6.98 0.11 23.00
C ALA A 457 -6.62 -0.36 24.42
N THR A 458 -5.57 -1.17 24.55
CA THR A 458 -5.00 -1.58 25.83
C THR A 458 -3.93 -0.60 26.29
N ASP A 459 -3.11 -0.07 25.39
CA ASP A 459 -2.06 0.91 25.70
C ASP A 459 -2.63 2.19 26.33
N ILE A 460 -3.75 2.70 25.81
CA ILE A 460 -4.42 3.90 26.33
C ILE A 460 -5.05 3.74 27.73
N LEU A 461 -5.08 2.52 28.29
CA LEU A 461 -5.59 2.31 29.65
C LEU A 461 -4.61 2.80 30.73
N ALA A 462 -3.36 3.07 30.37
CA ALA A 462 -2.41 3.70 31.26
C ALA A 462 -2.82 5.18 31.53
N PRO A 463 -2.73 5.68 32.77
CA PRO A 463 -3.06 7.07 33.07
C PRO A 463 -2.23 8.05 32.23
N GLY A 464 -2.88 8.97 31.53
CA GLY A 464 -2.22 9.99 30.71
C GLY A 464 -1.65 9.48 29.38
N ALA A 465 -2.03 8.28 28.92
CA ALA A 465 -1.56 7.73 27.65
C ALA A 465 -2.42 8.12 26.42
N ASP A 466 -3.61 8.67 26.66
CA ASP A 466 -4.55 9.21 25.67
C ASP A 466 -5.30 10.35 26.36
N CYS A 467 -4.60 11.46 26.56
CA CYS A 467 -5.07 12.58 27.35
C CYS A 467 -6.25 13.32 26.69
N ASN A 468 -6.29 13.34 25.36
CA ASN A 468 -7.36 13.96 24.57
C ASN A 468 -8.56 13.01 24.33
N ALA A 469 -8.45 11.74 24.76
CA ALA A 469 -9.45 10.68 24.67
C ALA A 469 -9.92 10.37 23.23
N ASN A 470 -9.03 10.48 22.24
CA ASN A 470 -9.34 10.22 20.84
C ASN A 470 -9.18 8.72 20.46
N GLY A 471 -8.67 7.88 21.37
CA GLY A 471 -8.46 6.45 21.16
C GLY A 471 -7.18 6.10 20.38
N ILE A 472 -6.20 7.00 20.40
CA ILE A 472 -4.84 6.83 19.90
C ILE A 472 -3.89 7.13 21.05
N PRO A 473 -2.86 6.30 21.31
CA PRO A 473 -1.85 6.66 22.29
C PRO A 473 -1.14 7.97 21.92
N ASP A 474 -1.00 8.90 22.86
CA ASP A 474 -0.37 10.22 22.66
C ASP A 474 1.02 10.08 22.03
N SER A 475 1.82 9.14 22.53
CA SER A 475 3.14 8.79 21.98
C SER A 475 3.13 8.43 20.48
N CYS A 476 2.03 7.86 19.99
CA CYS A 476 1.85 7.54 18.57
C CYS A 476 1.36 8.74 17.76
N GLU A 477 0.61 9.66 18.36
CA GLU A 477 0.25 10.92 17.72
C GLU A 477 1.49 11.79 17.49
N ILE A 478 2.36 11.90 18.50
CA ILE A 478 3.64 12.59 18.42
C ILE A 478 4.52 11.96 17.33
N ALA A 479 4.71 10.63 17.39
CA ALA A 479 5.53 9.92 16.42
C ALA A 479 5.02 10.09 14.97
N ALA A 480 3.70 10.18 14.78
CA ALA A 480 3.08 10.40 13.48
C ALA A 480 3.02 11.87 13.05
N GLY A 481 3.38 12.81 13.93
CA GLY A 481 3.21 14.25 13.70
C GLY A 481 1.74 14.66 13.57
N ALA A 482 0.83 13.95 14.24
CA ALA A 482 -0.59 14.29 14.33
C ALA A 482 -0.87 15.29 15.46
N ALA A 483 -0.01 15.31 16.48
CA ALA A 483 -0.05 16.24 17.60
C ALA A 483 1.37 16.74 17.92
N SER A 484 1.46 17.89 18.57
CA SER A 484 2.72 18.51 19.00
C SER A 484 3.11 18.07 20.41
N ASP A 485 4.42 18.02 20.64
CA ASP A 485 5.10 17.78 21.92
C ASP A 485 6.38 18.62 21.85
N SER A 486 6.26 19.89 22.21
CA SER A 486 7.27 20.92 21.95
C SER A 486 8.48 20.78 22.87
N ASP A 487 8.28 20.32 24.10
CA ASP A 487 9.33 20.13 25.12
C ASP A 487 9.93 18.70 25.12
N ASN A 488 9.31 17.76 24.40
CA ASN A 488 9.68 16.35 24.26
C ASN A 488 9.56 15.54 25.56
N ASP A 489 8.60 15.88 26.43
CA ASP A 489 8.32 15.15 27.65
C ASP A 489 7.43 13.89 27.44
N GLY A 490 6.83 13.77 26.25
CA GLY A 490 5.97 12.67 25.82
C GLY A 490 4.49 12.86 26.11
N ILE A 491 4.08 14.03 26.60
CA ILE A 491 2.70 14.49 26.74
C ILE A 491 2.40 15.42 25.55
N LEU A 492 1.19 15.36 25.00
CA LEU A 492 0.81 16.28 23.92
C LEU A 492 0.74 17.71 24.46
N ASP A 493 1.17 18.71 23.70
CA ASP A 493 1.01 20.14 24.06
C ASP A 493 -0.46 20.50 24.37
N ALA A 494 -1.42 19.80 23.74
CA ALA A 494 -2.86 20.00 23.98
C ALA A 494 -3.34 19.47 25.35
N CYS A 495 -2.49 18.71 26.04
CA CYS A 495 -2.73 18.04 27.30
C CYS A 495 -1.68 18.38 28.36
N ASP A 496 -0.56 18.90 27.90
CA ASP A 496 0.49 19.44 28.71
C ASP A 496 0.19 20.91 29.00
N CYS A 497 0.59 21.28 30.19
CA CYS A 497 0.62 22.63 30.66
C CYS A 497 2.08 23.03 30.74
N ASP A 498 2.74 23.23 29.60
CA ASP A 498 4.12 23.71 29.59
C ASP A 498 4.20 25.20 29.93
N ALA A 499 3.88 25.50 31.20
CA ALA A 499 3.88 26.84 31.74
C ALA A 499 5.32 27.34 32.00
N ASP A 500 6.35 26.63 31.55
CA ASP A 500 7.74 27.12 31.51
C ASP A 500 7.95 27.95 30.23
N VAL A 501 7.24 29.07 30.14
CA VAL A 501 7.26 29.95 28.95
C VAL A 501 8.63 30.62 28.73
N ASN A 502 9.53 30.53 29.71
CA ASN A 502 10.88 31.08 29.67
C ASN A 502 11.98 30.02 29.43
N CYS A 503 11.64 28.73 29.45
CA CYS A 503 12.51 27.58 29.22
C CYS A 503 13.73 27.51 30.15
N ASP A 504 13.57 27.91 31.42
CA ASP A 504 14.64 27.76 32.42
C ASP A 504 14.61 26.40 33.14
N GLY A 505 13.64 25.56 32.79
CA GLY A 505 13.39 24.24 33.36
C GLY A 505 12.59 24.28 34.65
N ALA A 506 11.89 25.38 34.95
CA ALA A 506 11.09 25.52 36.16
C ALA A 506 9.83 26.38 35.98
N VAL A 507 8.65 25.76 36.07
CA VAL A 507 7.36 26.48 36.16
C VAL A 507 7.25 27.25 37.48
N ASN A 508 7.38 28.58 37.44
CA ASN A 508 7.40 29.46 38.59
C ASN A 508 6.94 30.90 38.26
N GLY A 509 7.12 31.85 39.20
CA GLY A 509 6.67 33.23 39.01
C GLY A 509 7.34 33.98 37.84
N PHE A 510 8.52 33.55 37.39
CA PHE A 510 9.20 34.14 36.25
C PHE A 510 8.48 33.86 34.93
N ASP A 511 7.73 32.75 34.85
CA ASP A 511 6.90 32.42 33.70
C ASP A 511 5.72 33.36 33.54
N ILE A 512 5.08 33.75 34.66
CA ILE A 512 4.00 34.74 34.65
C ILE A 512 4.54 36.07 34.08
N GLU A 513 5.72 36.51 34.52
CA GLU A 513 6.34 37.76 34.06
C GLU A 513 6.68 37.73 32.56
N VAL A 514 7.12 36.57 32.05
CA VAL A 514 7.42 36.38 30.62
C VAL A 514 6.13 36.30 29.79
N MET A 515 5.09 35.65 30.31
CA MET A 515 3.79 35.60 29.65
C MET A 515 3.17 37.00 29.56
N GLU A 516 3.17 37.78 30.64
CA GLU A 516 2.72 39.18 30.65
C GLU A 516 3.44 40.05 29.60
N GLN A 517 4.73 39.81 29.38
CA GLN A 517 5.50 40.49 28.32
C GLN A 517 5.02 40.07 26.93
N ALA A 518 4.83 38.77 26.73
CA ALA A 518 4.39 38.20 25.46
C ALA A 518 3.01 38.73 25.05
N VAL A 519 2.07 38.83 25.99
CA VAL A 519 0.72 39.39 25.73
C VAL A 519 0.78 40.87 25.32
N ASN A 520 1.83 41.59 25.76
CA ASN A 520 2.08 42.98 25.39
C ASN A 520 2.96 43.14 24.13
N GLY A 521 3.25 42.03 23.43
CA GLY A 521 4.01 42.00 22.19
C GLY A 521 5.53 41.98 22.34
N ASP A 522 6.05 41.73 23.56
CA ASP A 522 7.48 41.51 23.80
C ASP A 522 7.74 40.02 24.02
N THR A 523 8.21 39.35 22.98
CA THR A 523 8.53 37.91 22.99
C THR A 523 10.03 37.63 23.16
N SER A 524 10.81 38.62 23.64
CA SER A 524 12.27 38.48 23.69
C SER A 524 12.79 37.41 24.65
N ASN A 525 12.02 37.06 25.67
CA ASN A 525 12.30 35.98 26.63
C ASN A 525 11.29 34.83 26.53
N TYR A 526 10.38 34.88 25.54
CA TYR A 526 9.37 33.86 25.31
C TYR A 526 9.97 32.79 24.38
N CYS A 527 10.10 31.56 24.87
CA CYS A 527 10.76 30.48 24.14
C CYS A 527 9.79 29.47 23.54
N GLN A 528 8.55 29.43 24.05
CA GLN A 528 7.49 28.56 23.55
C GLN A 528 6.97 29.09 22.20
N PRO A 529 6.46 28.20 21.33
CA PRO A 529 5.93 28.60 20.03
C PRO A 529 4.54 29.25 20.11
N ASP A 530 3.77 29.03 21.19
CA ASP A 530 2.36 29.43 21.27
C ASP A 530 2.03 30.35 22.45
N THR A 531 1.85 31.65 22.15
CA THR A 531 1.40 32.66 23.12
C THR A 531 -0.09 32.62 23.45
N ASP A 532 -0.90 31.78 22.80
CA ASP A 532 -2.33 31.57 23.09
C ASP A 532 -2.50 30.35 24.01
N PHE A 533 -2.02 30.51 25.25
CA PHE A 533 -1.85 29.44 26.23
C PHE A 533 -3.17 28.77 26.67
N ASN A 534 -4.30 29.46 26.54
CA ASN A 534 -5.62 28.89 26.81
C ASN A 534 -6.34 28.38 25.54
N HIS A 535 -5.69 28.49 24.39
CA HIS A 535 -6.18 28.09 23.06
C HIS A 535 -7.55 28.66 22.69
N ASP A 536 -7.90 29.88 23.12
CA ASP A 536 -9.19 30.53 22.81
C ASP A 536 -9.18 31.34 21.50
N GLY A 537 -8.02 31.41 20.84
CA GLY A 537 -7.80 32.14 19.60
C GLY A 537 -7.39 33.60 19.83
N ALA A 538 -7.16 34.03 21.07
CA ALA A 538 -6.78 35.40 21.41
C ALA A 538 -5.74 35.47 22.53
N VAL A 539 -4.53 35.93 22.17
CA VAL A 539 -3.46 36.25 23.12
C VAL A 539 -3.84 37.46 23.99
N ASN A 540 -4.24 37.22 25.23
CA ASN A 540 -4.74 38.20 26.19
C ASN A 540 -4.47 37.81 27.67
N GLY A 541 -5.08 38.53 28.62
CA GLY A 541 -4.86 38.28 30.05
C GLY A 541 -5.33 36.90 30.56
N PHE A 542 -6.22 36.22 29.81
CA PHE A 542 -6.66 34.86 30.14
C PHE A 542 -5.56 33.82 29.94
N ASP A 543 -4.57 34.08 29.08
CA ASP A 543 -3.39 33.24 28.94
C ASP A 543 -2.48 33.37 30.16
N VAL A 544 -2.32 34.59 30.68
CA VAL A 544 -1.59 34.85 31.94
C VAL A 544 -2.26 34.13 33.11
N GLU A 545 -3.59 34.18 33.20
CA GLU A 545 -4.34 33.46 34.25
C GLU A 545 -4.12 31.93 34.17
N SER A 546 -3.89 31.39 32.98
CA SER A 546 -3.63 29.96 32.77
C SER A 546 -2.24 29.57 33.27
N VAL A 547 -1.21 30.37 32.95
CA VAL A 547 0.14 30.22 33.52
C VAL A 547 0.13 30.43 35.03
N GLU A 548 -0.61 31.41 35.56
CA GLU A 548 -0.76 31.61 37.01
C GLU A 548 -1.38 30.39 37.72
N GLN A 549 -2.37 29.74 37.10
CA GLN A 549 -2.96 28.52 37.64
C GLN A 549 -1.96 27.37 37.69
N ALA A 550 -1.18 27.18 36.60
CA ALA A 550 -0.12 26.18 36.53
C ALA A 550 0.97 26.39 37.59
N VAL A 551 1.43 27.63 37.78
CA VAL A 551 2.41 28.01 38.83
C VAL A 551 1.88 27.70 40.25
N ASN A 552 0.56 27.77 40.45
CA ASN A 552 -0.08 27.45 41.71
C ASN A 552 -0.43 25.96 41.87
N GLY A 553 0.02 25.11 40.95
CA GLY A 553 -0.19 23.66 40.98
C GLY A 553 -1.61 23.21 40.63
N ALA A 554 -2.39 24.09 40.00
CA ALA A 554 -3.62 23.67 39.34
C ALA A 554 -3.27 23.08 37.96
N PRO A 555 -3.97 22.04 37.51
CA PRO A 555 -3.96 21.71 36.08
C PRO A 555 -4.56 22.91 35.34
N CYS A 556 -3.88 23.38 34.29
CA CYS A 556 -4.61 23.92 33.15
C CYS A 556 -5.29 22.75 32.41
#